data_AF-A0A0B6Z3K6-F1
#
_entry.id   AF-A0A0B6Z3K6-F1
#
_cell.length_a   1.000
_cell.length_b   1.000
_cell.length_c   1.000
_cell.angle_alpha   90.00
_cell.angle_beta   90.00
_cell.angle_gamma   90.00
#
_symmetry.space_group_name_H-M   'P 1'
#
loop_
_entity.id
_entity.type
_entity.pdbx_description
1 polymer ?
#
loop_
_entity_poly.entity_id
_entity_poly.type
_entity_poly.pdbx_seq_one_letter_code
_entity_poly.pdbx_strand_id
1 'polypeptide(L)'
;GFVSLFRIRTIMKSDGTKTDKLEKLMVRIGIFSVLYTVPATIVIACYFYEQAFRDKWMVTWHGSECNNFYINCPYGVTSKPWPDFNVFMIKYLMTVIVGITSGVWIWTGKTFHSWRTFSSRTFVHRANESVV
;
A
#
# COMPACT_ATOMS: atom_id res chain seq x y z
N GLY A 1 17.36 12.78 -5.71
CA GLY A 1 16.81 11.44 -6.00
C GLY A 1 15.79 11.49 -7.12
N PHE A 2 14.51 11.78 -6.81
CA PHE A 2 13.40 11.81 -7.77
C PHE A 2 13.56 12.87 -8.88
N VAL A 3 13.92 14.10 -8.50
CA VAL A 3 14.09 15.24 -9.44
C VAL A 3 15.23 15.00 -10.45
N SER A 4 16.32 14.32 -10.06
CA SER A 4 17.41 13.96 -10.98
C SER A 4 16.95 12.97 -12.05
N LEU A 5 16.11 11.99 -11.69
CA LEU A 5 15.53 11.03 -12.65
C LEU A 5 14.54 11.69 -13.62
N PHE A 6 13.79 12.70 -13.16
CA PHE A 6 12.92 13.50 -14.03
C PHE A 6 13.71 14.40 -14.98
N ARG A 7 14.77 15.08 -14.52
CA ARG A 7 15.65 15.90 -15.38
C ARG A 7 16.31 15.09 -16.51
N ILE A 8 16.81 13.90 -16.20
CA ILE A 8 17.45 13.01 -17.19
C ILE A 8 16.44 12.59 -18.28
N ARG A 9 15.17 12.36 -17.90
CA ARG A 9 14.08 12.06 -18.87
C ARG A 9 13.67 13.25 -19.71
N THR A 10 13.67 14.47 -19.15
CA THR A 10 13.34 15.68 -19.90
C THR A 10 14.38 15.97 -20.98
N ILE A 11 15.66 15.73 -20.71
CA ILE A 11 16.76 15.95 -21.67
C ILE A 11 16.70 14.91 -22.81
N MET A 12 16.26 13.68 -22.53
CA MET A 12 16.12 12.61 -23.54
C MET A 12 14.92 12.79 -24.48
N LYS A 13 14.05 13.78 -24.25
CA LYS A 13 12.87 14.09 -25.08
C LYS A 13 13.19 14.94 -26.32
N SER A 14 14.42 15.46 -26.43
CA SER A 14 14.85 16.36 -27.51
C SER A 14 15.07 15.67 -28.86
N ASP A 15 15.26 14.35 -28.91
CA ASP A 15 15.78 13.64 -30.09
C ASP A 15 14.71 12.78 -30.80
N GLY A 16 13.62 13.42 -31.20
CA GLY A 16 12.44 12.75 -31.76
C GLY A 16 12.73 11.77 -32.91
N THR A 17 12.40 10.49 -32.68
CA THR A 17 11.61 9.59 -33.55
C THR A 17 11.57 8.18 -32.92
N LYS A 18 10.36 7.63 -32.67
CA LYS A 18 10.06 6.30 -32.07
C LYS A 18 10.08 6.14 -30.53
N THR A 19 10.06 7.22 -29.75
CA THR A 19 10.06 7.15 -28.28
C THR A 19 8.69 6.90 -27.63
N ASP A 20 7.57 6.83 -28.37
CA ASP A 20 6.21 6.62 -27.81
C ASP A 20 6.07 5.43 -26.84
N LYS A 21 6.72 4.31 -27.15
CA LYS A 21 6.78 3.13 -26.27
C LYS A 21 7.62 3.39 -25.03
N LEU A 22 8.74 4.10 -25.19
CA LEU A 22 9.63 4.49 -24.10
C LEU A 22 8.94 5.51 -23.19
N GLU A 23 8.22 6.48 -23.75
CA GLU A 23 7.46 7.48 -23.01
C GLU A 23 6.36 6.84 -22.16
N LYS A 24 5.59 5.89 -22.73
CA LYS A 24 4.60 5.11 -21.96
C LYS A 24 5.25 4.28 -20.86
N LEU A 25 6.37 3.60 -21.13
CA LEU A 25 7.11 2.84 -20.11
C LEU A 25 7.61 3.77 -19.00
N MET A 26 8.07 4.95 -19.39
CA MET A 26 8.64 5.92 -18.50
C MET A 26 7.60 6.51 -17.55
N VAL A 27 6.49 7.01 -18.10
CA VAL A 27 5.34 7.49 -17.30
C VAL A 27 4.87 6.40 -16.35
N ARG A 28 4.84 5.14 -16.80
CA ARG A 28 4.41 4.01 -15.96
C ARG A 28 5.33 3.86 -14.74
N ILE A 29 6.65 3.87 -14.91
CA ILE A 29 7.62 3.79 -13.79
C ILE A 29 7.54 5.01 -12.85
N GLY A 30 7.23 6.21 -13.38
CA GLY A 30 7.10 7.42 -12.56
C GLY A 30 5.86 7.39 -11.66
N ILE A 31 4.74 6.92 -12.18
CA ILE A 31 3.51 6.76 -11.40
C ILE A 31 3.72 5.74 -10.27
N PHE A 32 4.50 4.68 -10.51
CA PHE A 32 4.80 3.64 -9.53
C PHE A 32 5.58 4.16 -8.33
N SER A 33 6.58 4.98 -8.60
CA SER A 33 7.41 5.53 -7.54
C SER A 33 6.64 6.55 -6.69
N VAL A 34 5.77 7.40 -7.28
CA VAL A 34 4.87 8.28 -6.52
C VAL A 34 3.83 7.50 -5.72
N LEU A 35 3.17 6.52 -6.34
CA LEU A 35 2.18 5.66 -5.68
C LEU A 35 2.78 4.83 -4.55
N TYR A 36 4.10 4.64 -4.50
CA TYR A 36 4.77 3.98 -3.39
C TYR A 36 5.22 4.97 -2.30
N THR A 37 5.69 6.16 -2.69
CA THR A 37 6.14 7.17 -1.72
C THR A 37 4.96 7.76 -0.95
N VAL A 38 3.83 8.05 -1.59
CA VAL A 38 2.66 8.65 -0.93
C VAL A 38 2.13 7.76 0.20
N PRO A 39 1.81 6.47 -0.02
CA PRO A 39 1.37 5.57 1.04
C PRO A 39 2.42 5.38 2.13
N ALA A 40 3.71 5.31 1.77
CA ALA A 40 4.79 5.23 2.75
C ALA A 40 4.81 6.46 3.66
N THR A 41 4.68 7.68 3.10
CA THR A 41 4.62 8.91 3.90
C THR A 41 3.40 8.98 4.79
N ILE A 42 2.24 8.51 4.32
CA ILE A 42 1.01 8.47 5.12
C ILE A 42 1.16 7.48 6.28
N VAL A 43 1.69 6.28 6.03
CA VAL A 43 1.95 5.28 7.08
C VAL A 43 2.94 5.81 8.12
N ILE A 44 4.00 6.50 7.68
CA ILE A 44 4.96 7.15 8.59
C ILE A 44 4.25 8.22 9.45
N ALA A 45 3.37 9.04 8.87
CA ALA A 45 2.58 10.01 9.61
C ALA A 45 1.64 9.34 10.63
N CYS A 46 1.01 8.22 10.27
CA CYS A 46 0.23 7.40 11.21
C CYS A 46 1.10 6.89 12.37
N TYR A 47 2.33 6.44 12.12
CA TYR A 47 3.24 6.03 13.18
C TYR A 47 3.65 7.18 14.11
N PHE A 48 3.91 8.37 13.56
CA PHE A 48 4.17 9.56 14.38
C PHE A 48 2.97 9.93 15.25
N TYR A 49 1.75 9.82 14.71
CA TYR A 49 0.51 10.00 15.48
C TYR A 49 0.41 8.97 16.62
N GLU A 50 0.55 7.68 16.30
CA GLU A 50 0.52 6.62 17.31
C GLU A 50 1.56 6.86 18.42
N GLN A 51 2.78 7.26 18.06
CA GLN A 51 3.85 7.52 19.03
C GLN A 51 3.55 8.72 19.94
N ALA A 52 3.00 9.82 19.39
CA ALA A 52 2.71 11.03 20.16
C ALA A 52 1.54 10.88 21.14
N PHE A 53 0.57 10.01 20.82
CA PHE A 53 -0.62 9.80 21.66
C PHE A 53 -0.53 8.55 22.54
N ARG A 54 0.50 7.71 22.36
CA ARG A 54 0.71 6.47 23.12
C ARG A 54 0.70 6.69 24.63
N ASP A 55 1.41 7.70 25.11
CA ASP A 55 1.50 7.98 26.56
C ASP A 55 0.13 8.30 27.16
N LYS A 56 -0.71 9.05 26.43
CA LYS A 56 -2.07 9.39 26.85
C LYS A 56 -2.97 8.15 26.86
N TRP A 57 -2.83 7.27 25.87
CA TRP A 57 -3.56 6.00 25.82
C TRP A 57 -3.15 5.06 26.95
N MET A 58 -1.86 5.01 27.30
CA MET A 58 -1.36 4.18 28.41
C MET A 58 -1.93 4.63 29.75
N VAL A 59 -1.97 5.95 30.03
CA VAL A 59 -2.59 6.47 31.26
C VAL A 59 -4.08 6.14 31.31
N THR A 60 -4.76 6.22 30.17
CA THR A 60 -6.19 5.89 30.04
C THR A 60 -6.46 4.41 30.29
N TRP A 61 -5.65 3.53 29.70
CA TRP A 61 -5.72 2.08 29.87
C TRP A 61 -5.40 1.69 31.33
N HIS A 62 -4.38 2.31 31.93
CA HIS A 62 -4.03 2.07 33.33
C HIS A 62 -5.17 2.46 34.27
N GLY A 63 -5.87 3.56 33.99
CA GLY A 63 -7.07 3.96 34.73
C GLY A 63 -8.24 2.99 34.60
N SER A 64 -8.44 2.34 33.44
CA SER A 64 -9.53 1.37 33.27
C SER A 64 -9.23 0.01 33.88
N GLU A 65 -7.98 -0.46 33.76
CA GLU A 65 -7.60 -1.84 34.12
C GLU A 65 -7.05 -1.97 35.55
N CYS A 66 -6.76 -0.85 36.20
CA CYS A 66 -6.29 -0.80 37.57
C CYS A 66 -7.18 -1.58 38.56
N ASN A 67 -8.52 -1.52 38.42
CA ASN A 67 -9.45 -2.28 39.26
C ASN A 67 -9.41 -3.79 38.99
N ASN A 68 -9.15 -4.22 37.74
CA ASN A 68 -9.05 -5.64 37.39
C ASN A 68 -7.76 -6.27 37.92
N PHE A 69 -6.65 -5.53 37.90
CA PHE A 69 -5.33 -6.03 38.30
C PHE A 69 -4.93 -5.68 39.74
N TYR A 70 -5.80 -5.04 40.54
CA TYR A 70 -5.51 -4.59 41.90
C TYR A 70 -4.24 -3.72 42.01
N ILE A 71 -4.04 -2.83 41.03
CA ILE A 71 -2.92 -1.87 40.99
C ILE A 71 -3.40 -0.53 41.59
N ASN A 72 -2.49 0.40 41.93
CA ASN A 72 -2.87 1.75 42.37
C ASN A 72 -3.36 2.59 41.18
N CYS A 73 -4.60 3.10 41.27
CA CYS A 73 -5.19 3.89 40.18
C CYS A 73 -4.64 5.31 40.18
N PRO A 74 -4.24 5.85 39.01
CA PRO A 74 -3.84 7.24 38.91
C PRO A 74 -5.04 8.18 39.16
N TYR A 75 -4.90 9.11 40.09
CA TYR A 75 -5.91 10.14 40.38
C TYR A 75 -5.83 11.26 39.32
N GLY A 76 -6.98 11.69 38.79
CA GLY A 76 -7.06 12.83 37.86
C GLY A 76 -7.17 12.50 36.37
N VAL A 77 -7.51 11.26 36.00
CA VAL A 77 -7.74 10.89 34.59
C VAL A 77 -9.16 11.27 34.15
N THR A 78 -9.38 12.54 33.80
CA THR A 78 -10.71 13.05 33.40
C THR A 78 -10.97 12.89 31.90
N SER A 79 -9.91 12.73 31.11
CA SER A 79 -10.01 12.59 29.65
C SER A 79 -9.67 11.15 29.28
N LYS A 80 -10.56 10.49 28.55
CA LYS A 80 -10.39 9.12 28.03
C LYS A 80 -10.08 9.18 26.52
N PRO A 81 -8.91 9.70 26.09
CA PRO A 81 -8.54 9.64 24.69
C PRO A 81 -8.31 8.18 24.33
N TRP A 82 -9.23 7.61 23.57
CA TRP A 82 -9.03 6.33 22.91
C TRP A 82 -8.28 6.55 21.61
N PRO A 83 -7.56 5.54 21.11
CA PRO A 83 -6.94 5.66 19.81
C PRO A 83 -7.99 5.79 18.70
N ASP A 84 -7.79 6.74 17.80
CA ASP A 84 -8.68 6.93 16.66
C ASP A 84 -8.60 5.75 15.69
N PHE A 85 -9.67 4.97 15.64
CA PHE A 85 -9.80 3.83 14.73
C PHE A 85 -9.55 4.21 13.25
N ASN A 86 -9.88 5.44 12.87
CA ASN A 86 -9.67 5.98 11.53
C ASN A 86 -8.19 5.97 11.11
N VAL A 87 -7.25 6.21 12.04
CA VAL A 87 -5.81 6.22 11.73
C VAL A 87 -5.34 4.80 11.38
N PHE A 88 -5.84 3.79 12.09
CA PHE A 88 -5.56 2.40 11.76
C PHE A 88 -6.17 2.00 10.42
N MET A 89 -7.43 2.35 10.16
CA MET A 89 -8.08 2.07 8.88
C MET A 89 -7.31 2.66 7.70
N ILE A 90 -6.83 3.90 7.82
CA ILE A 90 -6.02 4.56 6.80
C ILE A 90 -4.70 3.81 6.60
N LYS A 91 -4.00 3.41 7.66
CA LYS A 91 -2.74 2.63 7.57
C LYS A 91 -2.91 1.35 6.75
N TYR A 92 -3.94 0.56 7.04
CA TYR A 92 -4.21 -0.69 6.33
C TYR A 92 -4.70 -0.47 4.91
N LEU A 93 -5.52 0.56 4.67
CA LEU A 93 -6.00 0.90 3.34
C LEU A 93 -4.83 1.32 2.43
N MET A 94 -3.89 2.10 2.95
CA MET A 94 -2.69 2.55 2.22
C MET A 94 -1.77 1.38 1.83
N THR A 95 -1.59 0.38 2.70
CA THR A 95 -0.77 -0.80 2.38
C THR A 95 -1.46 -1.74 1.40
N VAL A 96 -2.78 -1.93 1.51
CA VAL A 96 -3.57 -2.76 0.59
C VAL A 96 -3.61 -2.17 -0.81
N ILE A 97 -3.81 -0.85 -0.95
CA ILE A 97 -3.84 -0.19 -2.26
C ILE A 97 -2.49 -0.34 -2.99
N VAL A 98 -1.36 -0.23 -2.28
CA VAL A 98 -0.03 -0.48 -2.88
C VAL A 98 0.12 -1.93 -3.36
N GLY A 99 -0.37 -2.90 -2.59
CA GLY A 99 -0.38 -4.31 -2.96
C GLY A 99 -1.22 -4.59 -4.21
N ILE A 100 -2.44 -4.03 -4.26
CA ILE A 100 -3.35 -4.22 -5.41
C ILE A 100 -2.79 -3.52 -6.66
N THR A 101 -2.33 -2.28 -6.54
CA THR A 101 -1.80 -1.51 -7.68
C THR A 101 -0.56 -2.17 -8.28
N SER A 102 0.34 -2.71 -7.45
CA SER A 102 1.49 -3.49 -7.93
C SER A 102 1.09 -4.84 -8.55
N GLY A 103 0.15 -5.56 -7.96
CA GLY A 103 -0.38 -6.82 -8.52
C GLY A 103 -1.00 -6.64 -9.91
N VAL A 104 -1.92 -5.67 -10.05
CA VAL A 104 -2.59 -5.34 -11.32
C VAL A 104 -1.60 -4.88 -12.39
N TRP A 105 -0.51 -4.24 -11.98
CA TRP A 105 0.50 -3.76 -12.90
C TRP A 105 1.41 -4.84 -13.45
N ILE A 106 1.82 -5.77 -12.59
CA ILE A 106 2.61 -6.94 -12.95
C ILE A 106 1.76 -7.87 -13.83
N TRP A 107 0.46 -7.98 -13.53
CA TRP A 107 -0.55 -8.55 -14.43
C TRP A 107 -0.93 -7.59 -15.56
N THR A 108 0.05 -7.14 -16.34
CA THR A 108 -0.27 -6.39 -17.56
C THR A 108 -1.04 -7.33 -18.51
N GLY A 109 -2.08 -6.87 -19.20
CA GLY A 109 -3.03 -7.69 -19.98
C GLY A 109 -2.45 -8.67 -21.02
N LYS A 110 -1.15 -8.58 -21.34
CA LYS A 110 -0.43 -9.63 -22.09
C LYS A 110 -0.32 -10.94 -21.29
N THR A 111 -0.09 -10.86 -19.99
CA THR A 111 -0.04 -12.02 -19.09
C THR A 111 -1.43 -12.63 -18.93
N PHE A 112 -2.48 -11.82 -18.77
CA PHE A 112 -3.87 -12.31 -18.66
C PHE A 112 -4.34 -12.98 -19.96
N HIS A 113 -3.96 -12.44 -21.13
CA HIS A 113 -4.26 -13.07 -22.41
C HIS A 113 -3.54 -14.41 -22.60
N SER A 114 -2.24 -14.49 -22.26
CA SER A 114 -1.50 -15.77 -22.27
C SER A 114 -2.06 -16.78 -21.26
N TRP A 115 -2.49 -16.32 -20.07
CA TRP A 115 -3.07 -17.19 -19.05
C TRP A 115 -4.47 -17.68 -19.43
N ARG A 116 -5.26 -16.87 -20.15
CA ARG A 116 -6.54 -17.30 -20.72
C ARG A 116 -6.37 -18.39 -21.78
N THR A 117 -5.36 -18.26 -22.66
CA THR A 117 -5.03 -19.28 -23.68
C THR A 117 -4.43 -20.54 -23.05
N PHE A 118 -3.65 -20.42 -21.97
CA PHE A 118 -3.11 -21.55 -21.25
C PHE A 118 -4.19 -22.28 -20.45
N SER A 119 -5.01 -21.55 -19.70
CA SER A 119 -6.08 -22.09 -18.87
C SER A 119 -7.15 -22.78 -19.73
N SER A 120 -7.50 -22.24 -20.91
CA SER A 120 -8.39 -22.94 -21.85
C SER A 120 -7.78 -24.22 -22.42
N ARG A 121 -6.46 -24.27 -22.69
CA ARG A 121 -5.78 -25.51 -23.09
C ARG A 121 -5.78 -26.55 -21.98
N THR A 122 -5.52 -26.16 -20.73
CA THR A 122 -5.50 -27.11 -19.61
C THR A 122 -6.90 -27.61 -19.24
N PHE A 123 -7.93 -26.75 -19.31
CA PHE A 123 -9.32 -27.18 -19.08
C PHE A 123 -9.84 -28.10 -20.17
N VAL A 124 -9.47 -27.87 -21.45
CA VAL A 124 -9.80 -28.77 -22.56
C VAL A 124 -9.03 -30.10 -22.47
N HIS A 125 -7.76 -30.08 -22.06
CA HIS A 125 -7.00 -31.31 -21.83
C HIS A 125 -7.61 -32.18 -20.73
N ARG A 126 -8.05 -31.54 -19.63
CA ARG A 126 -8.70 -32.23 -18.51
C ARG A 126 -10.09 -32.76 -18.85
N ALA A 127 -10.83 -32.10 -19.75
CA ALA A 127 -12.12 -32.58 -20.25
C ALA A 127 -11.98 -33.80 -21.17
N ASN A 128 -10.89 -33.88 -21.96
CA ASN A 128 -10.61 -35.04 -22.81
C ASN A 128 -10.09 -36.27 -22.03
N GLU A 129 -9.47 -36.09 -20.87
CA GLU A 129 -9.07 -37.21 -19.99
C GLU A 129 -10.26 -37.80 -19.20
N SER A 130 -11.39 -37.09 -19.09
CA SER A 130 -12.60 -37.59 -18.42
C SER A 130 -13.62 -38.27 -19.36
N VAL A 131 -13.31 -38.38 -20.66
CA VAL A 131 -14.19 -38.97 -21.69
C VAL A 131 -13.54 -40.22 -22.35
N VAL A 132 -12.46 -40.74 -21.76
CA VAL A 132 -11.84 -42.03 -22.14
C VAL A 132 -11.99 -43.03 -21.02
#